data_AF-A0A7S2HGD6-F1
#
_entry.id   AF-A0A7S2HGD6-F1
#
_cell.length_a   1.000
_cell.length_b   1.000
_cell.length_c   1.000
_cell.angle_alpha   90.00
_cell.angle_beta   90.00
_cell.angle_gamma   90.00
#
_symmetry.space_group_name_H-M   'P 1'
#
loop_
_entity.id
_entity.type
_entity.pdbx_description
1 polymer ?
#
loop_
_entity_poly.entity_id
_entity_poly.type
_entity_poly.pdbx_seq_one_letter_code
_entity_poly.pdbx_strand_id
1 'polypeptide(L)'
;MSGTLEFSSRLQELGFTATAPYYEQLWSGFILVNFGIIKALYRYDQWTCPESCSMDTPMSECSCSCNASAIWNNDTVRTALFSDWTSAWGNETTMDLIEMMCEMGTVMGDHATSGSSSDPSFWVIHGTVERWLDLLIIEDRFESQSWTADGDVLFSTNIHPYTSVCKGHNEDDNLLFGPVDGFNFTNVEYYSYLSPKYPHTPYVYDNFRWEHCAKAGYPIRRSNNTHS
;
A
#
# COMPACT_ATOMS: atom_id res chain seq x y z
N MET A 1 1.21 -9.21 -3.95
CA MET A 1 2.16 -8.78 -2.89
C MET A 1 3.64 -8.92 -3.29
N SER A 2 3.99 -9.13 -4.57
CA SER A 2 5.40 -9.33 -4.98
C SER A 2 6.21 -8.03 -5.12
N GLY A 3 5.62 -6.93 -5.60
CA GLY A 3 6.40 -5.72 -5.93
C GLY A 3 6.90 -4.89 -4.75
N THR A 4 6.22 -4.89 -3.59
CA THR A 4 6.61 -4.07 -2.42
C THR A 4 7.80 -4.64 -1.66
N LEU A 5 7.92 -5.97 -1.58
CA LEU A 5 9.09 -6.63 -0.99
C LEU A 5 10.33 -6.45 -1.86
N GLU A 6 10.16 -6.56 -3.18
CA GLU A 6 11.23 -6.29 -4.15
C GLU A 6 11.70 -4.84 -4.09
N PHE A 7 10.77 -3.88 -4.05
CA PHE A 7 11.08 -2.45 -3.90
C PHE A 7 11.88 -2.16 -2.61
N SER A 8 11.42 -2.71 -1.47
CA SER A 8 12.12 -2.57 -0.19
C SER A 8 13.52 -3.20 -0.20
N SER A 9 13.65 -4.40 -0.80
CA SER A 9 14.95 -5.09 -0.95
C SER A 9 15.95 -4.24 -1.73
N ARG A 10 15.53 -3.65 -2.85
CA ARG A 10 16.40 -2.80 -3.69
C ARG A 10 16.85 -1.53 -2.99
N LEU A 11 15.99 -0.95 -2.15
CA LEU A 11 16.39 0.16 -1.28
C LEU A 11 17.43 -0.29 -0.24
N GLN A 12 17.28 -1.48 0.34
CA GLN A 12 18.27 -2.03 1.26
C GLN A 12 19.62 -2.31 0.58
N GLU A 13 19.63 -2.76 -0.68
CA GLU A 13 20.86 -2.91 -1.48
C GLU A 13 21.57 -1.59 -1.73
N LEU A 14 20.82 -0.50 -1.90
CA LEU A 14 21.38 0.85 -1.92
C LEU A 14 21.91 1.29 -0.56
N GLY A 15 21.71 0.50 0.49
CA GLY A 15 22.13 0.78 1.84
C GLY A 15 21.07 1.50 2.66
N PHE A 16 19.86 1.70 2.15
CA PHE A 16 18.76 2.29 2.92
C PHE A 16 18.19 1.28 3.91
N THR A 17 18.48 1.51 5.18
CA THR A 17 17.86 0.77 6.28
C THR A 17 16.98 1.71 7.08
N ALA A 18 15.70 1.38 7.22
CA ALA A 18 14.86 1.99 8.23
C ALA A 18 15.06 1.24 9.55
N THR A 19 15.83 1.82 10.47
CA THR A 19 15.94 1.27 11.82
C THR A 19 14.80 1.83 12.65
N ALA A 20 13.75 1.04 12.86
CA ALA A 20 12.78 1.28 13.91
C ALA A 20 13.00 0.24 15.03
N PRO A 21 12.73 0.58 16.31
CA PRO A 21 12.68 -0.40 17.38
C PRO A 21 11.77 -1.59 17.01
N TYR A 22 12.10 -2.79 17.50
CA TYR A 22 11.40 -4.04 17.12
C TYR A 22 9.87 -3.98 17.27
N TYR A 23 9.36 -3.25 18.27
CA TYR A 23 7.92 -3.09 18.47
C TYR A 23 7.22 -2.33 17.33
N GLU A 24 7.89 -1.38 16.67
CA GLU A 24 7.35 -0.63 15.52
C GLU A 24 7.32 -1.48 14.23
N GLN A 25 8.21 -2.47 14.10
CA GLN A 25 8.22 -3.39 12.96
C GLN A 25 7.04 -4.37 13.01
N LEU A 26 6.72 -4.86 14.22
CA LEU A 26 5.49 -5.61 14.49
C LEU A 26 4.24 -4.78 14.19
N TRP A 27 4.23 -3.51 14.60
CA TRP A 27 3.15 -2.57 14.26
C TRP A 27 3.02 -2.35 12.75
N SER A 28 4.12 -2.25 12.01
CA SER A 28 4.10 -2.05 10.55
C SER A 28 3.46 -3.23 9.81
N GLY A 29 3.84 -4.46 10.19
CA GLY A 29 3.24 -5.68 9.66
C GLY A 29 1.77 -5.82 10.06
N PHE A 30 1.46 -5.55 11.33
CA PHE A 30 0.11 -5.57 11.85
C PHE A 30 -0.78 -4.53 11.14
N ILE A 31 -0.33 -3.29 10.92
CA ILE A 31 -1.10 -2.25 10.22
C ILE A 31 -1.40 -2.66 8.78
N LEU A 32 -0.42 -3.17 8.04
CA LEU A 32 -0.61 -3.63 6.66
C LEU A 32 -1.62 -4.77 6.59
N VAL A 33 -1.53 -5.73 7.51
CA VAL A 33 -2.45 -6.86 7.62
C VAL A 33 -3.85 -6.39 8.02
N ASN A 34 -3.99 -5.53 9.02
CA ASN A 34 -5.28 -4.98 9.45
C ASN A 34 -5.95 -4.19 8.35
N PHE A 35 -5.21 -3.32 7.66
CA PHE A 35 -5.74 -2.57 6.53
C PHE A 35 -6.26 -3.47 5.42
N GLY A 36 -5.48 -4.49 5.05
CA GLY A 36 -5.87 -5.48 4.05
C GLY A 36 -7.12 -6.25 4.46
N ILE A 37 -7.17 -6.70 5.72
CA ILE A 37 -8.29 -7.49 6.26
C ILE A 37 -9.55 -6.63 6.38
N ILE A 38 -9.49 -5.42 6.95
CA ILE A 38 -10.68 -4.56 7.09
C ILE A 38 -11.28 -4.27 5.70
N LYS A 39 -10.44 -3.93 4.71
CA LYS A 39 -10.90 -3.75 3.33
C LYS A 39 -11.56 -5.00 2.77
N ALA A 40 -11.00 -6.17 3.05
CA ALA A 40 -11.53 -7.40 2.52
C ALA A 40 -12.83 -7.80 3.25
N LEU A 41 -12.95 -7.59 4.56
CA LEU A 41 -14.19 -7.72 5.32
C LEU A 41 -15.28 -6.83 4.73
N TYR A 42 -14.97 -5.58 4.37
CA TYR A 42 -15.89 -4.70 3.64
C TYR A 42 -16.32 -5.29 2.28
N ARG A 43 -15.38 -5.81 1.49
CA ARG A 43 -15.70 -6.46 0.19
C ARG A 43 -16.53 -7.74 0.32
N TYR A 44 -16.41 -8.45 1.44
CA TYR A 44 -17.21 -9.64 1.76
C TYR A 44 -18.52 -9.31 2.47
N ASP A 45 -18.88 -8.02 2.58
CA ASP A 45 -20.08 -7.56 3.28
C ASP A 45 -20.12 -8.04 4.76
N GLN A 46 -18.94 -8.16 5.37
CA GLN A 46 -18.74 -8.53 6.77
C GLN A 46 -18.37 -7.32 7.64
N TRP A 47 -18.27 -6.12 7.06
CA TRP A 47 -17.85 -4.91 7.76
C TRP A 47 -18.83 -3.78 7.49
N THR A 48 -19.56 -3.39 8.53
CA THR A 48 -20.64 -2.40 8.43
C THR A 48 -20.19 -1.08 9.03
N CYS A 49 -20.18 -0.03 8.23
CA CYS A 49 -19.86 1.34 8.64
C CYS A 49 -21.09 2.23 8.53
N PRO A 50 -21.22 3.28 9.36
CA PRO A 50 -22.20 4.33 9.13
C PRO A 50 -21.91 5.06 7.80
N GLU A 51 -22.95 5.50 7.10
CA GLU A 51 -22.81 6.19 5.80
C GLU A 51 -22.07 7.53 5.92
N SER A 52 -22.15 8.18 7.08
CA SER A 52 -21.43 9.40 7.37
C SER A 52 -21.13 9.51 8.87
N CYS A 53 -20.07 10.22 9.20
CA CYS A 53 -19.68 10.55 10.56
C CYS A 53 -19.35 12.05 10.62
N SER A 54 -19.99 12.79 11.53
CA SER A 54 -19.64 14.18 11.77
C SER A 54 -18.53 14.27 12.84
N MET A 55 -17.78 15.38 12.86
CA MET A 55 -16.76 15.58 13.90
C MET A 55 -17.33 15.64 15.32
N ASP A 56 -18.61 15.95 15.46
CA ASP A 56 -19.30 16.04 16.76
C ASP A 56 -19.93 14.69 17.18
N THR A 57 -19.93 13.69 16.29
CA THR A 57 -20.47 12.37 16.57
C THR A 57 -19.50 11.57 17.45
N PRO A 58 -19.96 10.94 18.55
CA PRO A 58 -19.11 10.09 19.38
C PRO A 58 -18.41 9.01 18.55
N MET A 59 -17.14 8.73 18.84
CA MET A 59 -16.35 7.76 18.08
C MET A 59 -16.99 6.36 18.03
N SER A 60 -17.70 5.95 19.09
CA SER A 60 -18.45 4.69 19.14
C SER A 60 -19.62 4.61 18.16
N GLU A 61 -20.15 5.75 17.72
CA GLU A 61 -21.21 5.84 16.71
C GLU A 61 -20.64 6.00 15.29
N CYS A 62 -19.35 6.33 15.17
CA CYS A 62 -18.63 6.44 13.91
C CYS A 62 -17.76 5.22 13.58
N SER A 63 -17.56 4.32 14.52
CA SER A 63 -16.79 3.10 14.31
C SER A 63 -17.58 2.13 13.46
N CYS A 64 -16.89 1.53 12.48
CA CYS A 64 -17.42 0.36 11.82
C CYS A 64 -17.44 -0.84 12.79
N SER A 65 -18.26 -1.84 12.48
CA SER A 65 -18.37 -3.06 13.27
C SER A 65 -18.48 -4.30 12.38
N CYS A 66 -18.16 -5.45 12.94
CA CYS A 66 -18.41 -6.76 12.32
C CYS A 66 -18.91 -7.79 13.32
N ASN A 67 -19.41 -8.91 12.79
CA ASN A 67 -19.81 -10.07 13.60
C ASN A 67 -18.72 -11.14 13.51
N ALA A 68 -17.91 -11.26 14.57
CA ALA A 68 -16.79 -12.23 14.61
C ALA A 68 -17.25 -13.68 14.40
N SER A 69 -18.38 -14.07 14.99
CA SER A 69 -18.96 -15.41 14.81
C SER A 69 -19.38 -15.67 13.36
N ALA A 70 -19.91 -14.66 12.66
CA ALA A 70 -20.29 -14.79 11.26
C ALA A 70 -19.05 -14.97 10.37
N ILE A 71 -17.99 -14.21 10.62
CA ILE A 71 -16.70 -14.33 9.93
C ILE A 71 -16.09 -15.72 10.17
N TRP A 72 -16.07 -16.18 11.43
CA TRP A 72 -15.49 -17.47 11.81
C TRP A 72 -16.16 -18.66 11.15
N ASN A 73 -17.49 -18.62 11.04
CA ASN A 73 -18.30 -19.68 10.46
C ASN A 73 -18.38 -19.61 8.92
N ASN A 74 -17.84 -18.56 8.31
CA ASN A 74 -17.77 -18.42 6.87
C ASN A 74 -16.39 -18.88 6.38
N ASP A 75 -16.29 -20.16 5.98
CA ASP A 75 -15.03 -20.76 5.52
C ASP A 75 -14.37 -20.00 4.37
N THR A 76 -15.16 -19.39 3.47
CA THR A 76 -14.63 -18.59 2.37
C THR A 76 -13.90 -17.36 2.89
N VAL A 77 -14.53 -16.59 3.78
CA VAL A 77 -13.95 -15.38 4.38
C VAL A 77 -12.79 -15.74 5.29
N ARG A 78 -12.97 -16.74 6.16
CA ARG A 78 -11.94 -17.19 7.10
C ARG A 78 -10.67 -17.64 6.38
N THR A 79 -10.84 -18.46 5.33
CA THR A 79 -9.69 -18.94 4.54
C THR A 79 -9.06 -17.80 3.76
N ALA A 80 -9.85 -16.96 3.06
CA ALA A 80 -9.30 -15.87 2.27
C ALA A 80 -8.50 -14.84 3.08
N LEU A 81 -8.87 -14.59 4.34
CA LEU A 81 -8.32 -13.50 5.15
C LEU A 81 -7.31 -13.94 6.22
N PHE A 82 -7.46 -15.16 6.74
CA PHE A 82 -6.71 -15.58 7.93
C PHE A 82 -5.86 -16.84 7.71
N SER A 83 -6.22 -17.77 6.81
CA SER A 83 -5.59 -19.10 6.78
C SER A 83 -4.08 -19.10 6.60
N ASP A 84 -3.54 -18.20 5.79
CA ASP A 84 -2.12 -18.27 5.41
C ASP A 84 -1.21 -17.83 6.55
N TRP A 85 -1.55 -16.73 7.22
CA TRP A 85 -0.70 -16.11 8.24
C TRP A 85 -1.06 -16.52 9.67
N THR A 86 -2.30 -16.95 9.92
CA THR A 86 -2.70 -17.57 11.21
C THR A 86 -2.59 -19.09 11.18
N SER A 87 -2.01 -19.68 10.13
CA SER A 87 -1.85 -21.14 9.97
C SER A 87 -1.14 -21.82 11.15
N ALA A 88 -0.22 -21.11 11.81
CA ALA A 88 0.51 -21.61 12.98
C ALA A 88 -0.22 -21.37 14.31
N TRP A 89 -1.37 -20.69 14.30
CA TRP A 89 -2.08 -20.26 15.49
C TRP A 89 -3.18 -21.25 15.87
N GLY A 90 -3.56 -21.27 17.15
CA GLY A 90 -4.74 -22.01 17.60
C GLY A 90 -6.04 -21.35 17.12
N ASN A 91 -7.12 -22.15 17.04
CA ASN A 91 -8.44 -21.65 16.67
C ASN A 91 -8.92 -20.54 17.62
N GLU A 92 -8.71 -20.72 18.93
CA GLU A 92 -9.06 -19.73 19.96
C GLU A 92 -8.33 -18.41 19.73
N THR A 93 -7.00 -18.44 19.55
CA THR A 93 -6.20 -17.24 19.27
C THR A 93 -6.62 -16.52 17.99
N THR A 94 -7.02 -17.27 16.95
CA THR A 94 -7.50 -16.68 15.71
C THR A 94 -8.88 -16.04 15.90
N MET A 95 -9.74 -16.65 16.72
CA MET A 95 -11.04 -16.08 17.07
C MET A 95 -10.88 -14.80 17.90
N ASP A 96 -10.01 -14.80 18.92
CA ASP A 96 -9.71 -13.62 19.74
C ASP A 96 -9.21 -12.45 18.89
N LEU A 97 -8.37 -12.73 17.88
CA LEU A 97 -7.94 -11.73 16.91
C LEU A 97 -9.14 -11.17 16.13
N ILE A 98 -10.02 -12.02 15.61
CA ILE A 98 -11.19 -11.58 14.84
C ILE A 98 -12.13 -10.73 15.72
N GLU A 99 -12.35 -11.14 16.98
CA GLU A 99 -13.13 -10.36 17.95
C GLU A 99 -12.49 -9.01 18.23
N MET A 100 -11.18 -8.99 18.53
CA MET A 100 -10.44 -7.74 18.70
C MET A 100 -10.56 -6.85 17.46
N MET A 101 -10.53 -7.41 16.25
CA MET A 101 -10.71 -6.67 15.02
C MET A 101 -12.13 -6.12 14.87
N CYS A 102 -13.17 -6.85 15.24
CA CYS A 102 -14.55 -6.35 15.21
C CYS A 102 -14.84 -5.29 16.28
N GLU A 103 -14.11 -5.32 17.40
CA GLU A 103 -14.31 -4.43 18.54
C GLU A 103 -13.38 -3.23 18.56
N MET A 104 -12.23 -3.30 17.88
CA MET A 104 -11.38 -2.12 17.69
C MET A 104 -12.20 -1.12 16.89
N GLY A 105 -12.70 -0.08 17.56
CA GLY A 105 -13.55 0.97 17.01
C GLY A 105 -12.82 1.80 15.95
N THR A 106 -12.48 1.14 14.85
CA THR A 106 -11.54 1.64 13.85
C THR A 106 -12.33 2.51 12.92
N VAL A 107 -12.11 3.80 13.05
CA VAL A 107 -12.49 4.77 12.04
C VAL A 107 -11.38 4.74 10.99
N MET A 108 -11.59 3.95 9.93
CA MET A 108 -10.74 4.09 8.75
C MET A 108 -11.09 5.43 8.10
N GLY A 109 -10.24 6.43 8.30
CA GLY A 109 -10.39 7.72 7.62
C GLY A 109 -10.30 7.58 6.10
N ASP A 110 -10.63 8.65 5.37
CA ASP A 110 -10.67 8.64 3.90
C ASP A 110 -9.38 8.15 3.26
N HIS A 111 -8.23 8.44 3.89
CA HIS A 111 -6.92 7.98 3.45
C HIS A 111 -6.82 6.46 3.23
N ALA A 112 -7.67 5.69 3.92
CA ALA A 112 -7.71 4.24 3.81
C ALA A 112 -8.67 3.72 2.73
N THR A 113 -9.42 4.58 2.04
CA THR A 113 -10.51 4.17 1.13
C THR A 113 -10.21 4.57 -0.33
N SER A 114 -11.16 4.35 -1.23
CA SER A 114 -11.11 4.91 -2.59
C SER A 114 -11.20 6.45 -2.60
N GLY A 115 -11.61 7.05 -1.49
CA GLY A 115 -11.61 8.50 -1.28
C GLY A 115 -10.29 9.07 -0.78
N SER A 116 -9.22 8.25 -0.73
CA SER A 116 -7.93 8.62 -0.12
C SER A 116 -7.30 9.89 -0.66
N SER A 117 -7.53 10.25 -1.93
CA SER A 117 -7.06 11.49 -2.53
C SER A 117 -7.69 12.77 -1.95
N SER A 118 -8.78 12.63 -1.18
CA SER A 118 -9.42 13.74 -0.45
C SER A 118 -8.67 14.11 0.83
N ASP A 119 -7.87 13.19 1.39
CA ASP A 119 -7.01 13.45 2.52
C ASP A 119 -5.72 14.17 2.03
N PRO A 120 -5.39 15.38 2.52
CA PRO A 120 -4.19 16.10 2.09
C PRO A 120 -2.89 15.33 2.25
N SER A 121 -2.81 14.39 3.22
CA SER A 121 -1.63 13.56 3.43
C SER A 121 -1.34 12.62 2.25
N PHE A 122 -2.35 12.28 1.43
CA PHE A 122 -2.20 11.49 0.21
C PHE A 122 -1.13 12.05 -0.72
N TRP A 123 -1.21 13.34 -1.00
CA TRP A 123 -0.30 13.98 -1.94
C TRP A 123 1.14 14.05 -1.42
N VAL A 124 1.32 14.19 -0.10
CA VAL A 124 2.66 14.20 0.53
C VAL A 124 3.26 12.80 0.58
N ILE A 125 2.44 11.79 0.90
CA ILE A 125 2.87 10.39 0.97
C ILE A 125 3.24 9.90 -0.43
N HIS A 126 2.39 10.13 -1.44
CA HIS A 126 2.64 9.66 -2.81
C HIS A 126 3.86 10.34 -3.46
N GLY A 127 4.12 11.62 -3.19
CA GLY A 127 5.38 12.25 -3.60
C GLY A 127 6.61 11.61 -2.92
N THR A 128 6.48 11.14 -1.68
CA THR A 128 7.58 10.41 -1.03
C THR A 128 7.83 9.04 -1.67
N VAL A 129 6.78 8.34 -2.10
CA VAL A 129 6.90 7.07 -2.83
C VAL A 129 7.56 7.27 -4.18
N GLU A 130 7.15 8.28 -4.94
CA GLU A 130 7.77 8.61 -6.23
C GLU A 130 9.23 9.00 -6.08
N ARG A 131 9.58 9.79 -5.05
CA ARG A 131 10.99 10.09 -4.74
C ARG A 131 11.84 8.83 -4.56
N TRP A 132 11.28 7.77 -4.00
CA TRP A 132 12.01 6.49 -3.93
C TRP A 132 12.11 5.79 -5.29
N LEU A 133 11.05 5.85 -6.11
CA LEU A 133 11.06 5.32 -7.47
C LEU A 133 12.14 6.01 -8.32
N ASP A 134 12.21 7.33 -8.30
CA ASP A 134 13.22 8.12 -9.00
C ASP A 134 14.64 7.68 -8.64
N LEU A 135 14.90 7.48 -7.35
CA LEU A 135 16.21 7.01 -6.89
C LEU A 135 16.57 5.65 -7.48
N LEU A 136 15.62 4.71 -7.51
CA LEU A 136 15.85 3.39 -8.09
C LEU A 136 16.08 3.45 -9.61
N ILE A 137 15.41 4.36 -10.31
CA ILE A 137 15.62 4.60 -11.74
C ILE A 137 17.01 5.21 -11.98
N ILE A 138 17.39 6.23 -11.21
CA ILE A 138 18.69 6.91 -11.30
C ILE A 138 19.83 5.90 -11.13
N GLU A 139 19.73 5.02 -10.13
CA GLU A 139 20.76 4.04 -9.76
C GLU A 139 20.67 2.71 -10.54
N ASP A 140 19.82 2.63 -11.58
CA ASP A 140 19.64 1.46 -12.45
C ASP A 140 19.35 0.16 -11.65
N ARG A 141 18.44 0.24 -10.67
CA ARG A 141 18.11 -0.88 -9.77
C ARG A 141 17.00 -1.79 -10.24
N PHE A 142 16.49 -1.60 -11.45
CA PHE A 142 15.52 -2.50 -12.04
C PHE A 142 16.21 -3.59 -12.86
N GLU A 143 16.02 -4.87 -12.47
CA GLU A 143 16.45 -6.01 -13.29
C GLU A 143 15.74 -6.02 -14.65
N SER A 144 14.45 -5.68 -14.62
CA SER A 144 13.62 -5.41 -15.78
C SER A 144 12.63 -4.28 -15.48
N GLN A 145 12.35 -3.48 -16.50
CA GLN A 145 11.25 -2.50 -16.52
C GLN A 145 10.17 -2.93 -17.53
N SER A 146 10.19 -4.20 -17.94
CA SER A 146 9.15 -4.79 -18.78
C SER A 146 7.82 -4.86 -18.05
N TRP A 147 6.74 -4.59 -18.76
CA TRP A 147 5.40 -4.85 -18.25
C TRP A 147 5.01 -6.30 -18.44
N THR A 148 4.10 -6.79 -17.59
CA THR A 148 3.49 -8.10 -17.76
C THR A 148 2.60 -8.09 -19.00
N ALA A 149 2.44 -9.24 -19.65
CA ALA A 149 1.62 -9.32 -20.86
C ALA A 149 0.14 -9.05 -20.54
N ASP A 150 -0.61 -8.58 -21.54
CA ASP A 150 -2.05 -8.36 -21.43
C ASP A 150 -2.77 -9.62 -20.92
N GLY A 151 -3.48 -9.46 -19.80
CA GLY A 151 -4.23 -10.56 -19.18
C GLY A 151 -3.45 -11.35 -18.13
N ASP A 152 -2.20 -10.97 -17.82
CA ASP A 152 -1.46 -11.53 -16.70
C ASP A 152 -2.11 -11.16 -15.35
N VAL A 153 -1.87 -12.01 -14.35
CA VAL A 153 -2.34 -11.82 -12.98
C VAL A 153 -1.58 -10.68 -12.32
N LEU A 154 -2.20 -9.50 -12.27
CA LEU A 154 -1.62 -8.29 -11.66
C LEU A 154 -1.60 -8.37 -10.13
N PHE A 155 -2.53 -9.13 -9.55
CA PHE A 155 -2.60 -9.38 -8.11
C PHE A 155 -2.67 -10.88 -7.84
N SER A 156 -1.57 -11.44 -7.31
CA SER A 156 -1.54 -12.83 -6.82
C SER A 156 -2.22 -13.03 -5.46
N THR A 157 -2.79 -11.97 -4.86
CA THR A 157 -3.36 -12.02 -3.52
C THR A 157 -4.87 -12.05 -3.57
N ASN A 158 -5.47 -12.96 -2.81
CA ASN A 158 -6.91 -13.22 -2.62
C ASN A 158 -7.74 -12.02 -2.09
N ILE A 159 -7.15 -10.83 -2.03
CA ILE A 159 -7.74 -9.62 -1.44
C ILE A 159 -8.78 -8.98 -2.40
N HIS A 160 -8.73 -9.28 -3.70
CA HIS A 160 -9.77 -8.90 -4.65
C HIS A 160 -10.56 -10.14 -5.11
N PRO A 161 -11.81 -10.35 -4.63
CA PRO A 161 -12.53 -11.61 -4.83
C PRO A 161 -13.09 -11.83 -6.24
N TYR A 162 -12.96 -10.86 -7.17
CA TYR A 162 -13.70 -10.88 -8.43
C TYR A 162 -12.86 -10.95 -9.70
N THR A 163 -11.58 -10.62 -9.66
CA THR A 163 -10.70 -10.70 -10.83
C THR A 163 -9.23 -10.57 -10.44
N SER A 164 -8.38 -11.33 -11.14
CA SER A 164 -6.92 -11.24 -11.13
C SER A 164 -6.37 -10.29 -12.20
N VAL A 165 -7.23 -9.82 -13.11
CA VAL A 165 -6.91 -8.93 -14.23
C VAL A 165 -7.72 -7.63 -14.08
N CYS A 166 -7.04 -6.49 -14.09
CA CYS A 166 -7.65 -5.18 -13.92
C CYS A 166 -7.38 -4.32 -15.15
N LYS A 167 -8.45 -3.78 -15.75
CA LYS A 167 -8.34 -2.82 -16.87
C LYS A 167 -7.62 -1.54 -16.39
N GLY A 168 -6.80 -0.94 -17.25
CA GLY A 168 -6.05 0.29 -16.95
C GLY A 168 -4.62 0.06 -16.48
N HIS A 169 -4.19 -1.20 -16.37
CA HIS A 169 -2.88 -1.61 -15.88
C HIS A 169 -2.01 -2.27 -16.96
N ASN A 170 -2.46 -2.26 -18.22
CA ASN A 170 -1.70 -2.82 -19.34
C ASN A 170 -0.81 -1.79 -20.03
N GLU A 171 0.20 -2.32 -20.72
CA GLU A 171 1.14 -1.68 -21.66
C GLU A 171 0.78 -0.25 -22.08
N ASP A 172 -0.21 -0.33 -22.95
CA ASP A 172 -0.71 0.65 -23.87
C ASP A 172 -2.07 1.20 -23.42
N ASP A 173 -2.49 0.91 -22.18
CA ASP A 173 -3.69 1.51 -21.63
C ASP A 173 -3.47 3.01 -21.49
N ASN A 174 -4.42 3.80 -22.01
CA ASN A 174 -4.41 5.25 -21.85
C ASN A 174 -4.58 5.64 -20.38
N LEU A 175 -3.95 6.74 -19.99
CA LEU A 175 -4.15 7.33 -18.66
C LEU A 175 -5.62 7.64 -18.41
N LEU A 176 -6.12 7.25 -17.24
CA LEU A 176 -7.52 7.45 -16.85
C LEU A 176 -7.89 8.93 -16.68
N PHE A 177 -6.91 9.78 -16.34
CA PHE A 177 -7.11 11.20 -16.05
C PHE A 177 -6.99 12.12 -17.28
N GLY A 178 -6.88 11.55 -18.49
CA GLY A 178 -6.88 12.29 -19.74
C GLY A 178 -5.51 12.88 -20.11
N PRO A 179 -5.48 13.88 -21.03
CA PRO A 179 -4.24 14.41 -21.53
C PRO A 179 -3.40 15.13 -20.47
N VAL A 180 -2.09 14.89 -20.46
CA VAL A 180 -1.10 15.64 -19.66
C VAL A 180 -0.32 16.54 -20.61
N ASP A 181 -0.24 17.83 -20.31
CA ASP A 181 0.41 18.83 -21.17
C ASP A 181 -0.11 18.85 -22.63
N GLY A 182 -1.37 18.45 -22.81
CA GLY A 182 -2.02 18.36 -24.14
C GLY A 182 -1.76 17.05 -24.90
N PHE A 183 -1.03 16.11 -24.32
CA PHE A 183 -0.72 14.80 -24.92
C PHE A 183 -1.50 13.69 -24.23
N ASN A 184 -2.09 12.78 -25.02
CA ASN A 184 -2.58 11.52 -24.50
C ASN A 184 -1.40 10.58 -24.36
N PHE A 185 -1.20 10.07 -23.14
CA PHE A 185 -0.17 9.10 -22.86
C PHE A 185 -0.80 7.73 -22.62
N THR A 186 -0.12 6.68 -23.08
CA THR A 186 -0.24 5.36 -22.47
C THR A 186 0.51 5.32 -21.15
N ASN A 187 0.29 4.28 -20.37
CA ASN A 187 1.02 4.14 -19.13
C ASN A 187 2.56 4.07 -19.31
N VAL A 188 3.07 3.36 -20.32
CA VAL A 188 4.52 3.28 -20.56
C VAL A 188 5.12 4.60 -21.03
N GLU A 189 4.37 5.34 -21.86
CA GLU A 189 4.81 6.66 -22.31
C GLU A 189 4.85 7.63 -21.12
N TYR A 190 3.85 7.58 -20.23
CA TYR A 190 3.83 8.41 -19.03
C TYR A 190 4.93 8.02 -18.03
N TYR A 191 5.17 6.72 -17.83
CA TYR A 191 6.27 6.22 -17.01
C TYR A 191 7.63 6.73 -17.52
N SER A 192 7.81 6.73 -18.84
CA SER A 192 9.02 7.27 -19.49
C SER A 192 9.10 8.79 -19.37
N TYR A 193 7.97 9.49 -19.50
CA TYR A 193 7.88 10.96 -19.39
C TYR A 193 8.30 11.47 -18.01
N LEU A 194 7.87 10.78 -16.95
CA LEU A 194 8.22 11.13 -15.56
C LEU A 194 9.64 10.71 -15.16
N SER A 195 10.31 9.87 -15.93
CA SER A 195 11.63 9.36 -15.57
C SER A 195 12.64 10.50 -15.33
N PRO A 196 13.40 10.49 -14.22
CA PRO A 196 14.43 11.51 -13.95
C PRO A 196 15.60 11.46 -14.95
N LYS A 197 15.67 10.42 -15.79
CA LYS A 197 16.64 10.29 -16.88
C LYS A 197 16.16 10.92 -18.19
N TYR A 198 14.89 11.30 -18.27
CA TYR A 198 14.31 11.88 -19.47
C TYR A 198 14.48 13.40 -19.49
N PRO A 199 14.99 14.02 -20.57
CA PRO A 199 15.26 15.46 -20.63
C PRO A 199 14.03 16.37 -20.48
N HIS A 200 12.83 15.83 -20.72
CA HIS A 200 11.58 16.58 -20.65
C HIS A 200 10.77 16.27 -19.39
N THR A 201 11.35 15.57 -18.40
CA THR A 201 10.66 15.39 -17.12
C THR A 201 10.35 16.76 -16.50
N PRO A 202 9.11 17.01 -16.07
CA PRO A 202 8.70 18.35 -15.61
C PRO A 202 9.32 18.73 -14.27
N TYR A 203 9.81 17.76 -13.49
CA TYR A 203 10.50 17.98 -12.22
C TYR A 203 11.42 16.81 -11.89
N VAL A 204 12.33 17.06 -10.94
CA VAL A 204 13.15 16.04 -10.28
C VAL A 204 13.29 16.39 -8.82
N TYR A 205 13.51 15.40 -7.96
CA TYR A 205 13.78 15.65 -6.54
C TYR A 205 15.21 16.19 -6.33
N ASP A 206 15.33 17.28 -5.56
CA ASP A 206 16.61 17.95 -5.27
C ASP A 206 17.65 17.03 -4.56
N ASN A 207 17.18 16.18 -3.65
CA ASN A 207 18.02 15.24 -2.94
C ASN A 207 17.22 14.00 -2.50
N PHE A 208 17.89 13.00 -1.95
CA PHE A 208 17.30 11.79 -1.36
C PHE A 208 17.66 11.66 0.12
N ARG A 209 17.43 12.73 0.89
CA ARG A 209 17.64 12.81 2.33
C ARG A 209 16.33 13.04 3.08
N TRP A 210 16.21 12.40 4.25
CA TRP A 210 15.08 12.56 5.17
C TRP A 210 15.56 13.07 6.53
N GLU A 211 16.09 14.30 6.53
CA GLU A 211 16.67 14.91 7.75
C GLU A 211 15.63 15.04 8.88
N HIS A 212 14.36 15.25 8.54
CA HIS A 212 13.27 15.28 9.52
C HIS A 212 13.08 13.93 10.22
N CYS A 213 13.19 12.80 9.51
CA CYS A 213 13.16 11.47 10.11
C CYS A 213 14.36 11.25 11.03
N ALA A 214 15.56 11.69 10.61
CA ALA A 214 16.75 11.61 11.46
C ALA A 214 16.61 12.44 12.75
N LYS A 215 16.04 13.65 12.68
CA LYS A 215 15.74 14.48 13.85
C LYS A 215 14.71 13.84 14.78
N ALA A 216 13.77 13.07 14.22
CA ALA A 216 12.78 12.30 14.99
C ALA A 216 13.33 10.98 15.58
N GLY A 217 14.62 10.66 15.38
CA GLY A 217 15.23 9.42 15.86
C GLY A 217 15.10 8.22 14.92
N TYR A 218 14.59 8.42 13.71
CA TYR A 218 14.41 7.40 12.67
C TYR A 218 15.27 7.71 11.43
N PRO A 219 16.60 7.63 11.53
CA PRO A 219 17.45 8.05 10.43
C PRO A 219 17.34 7.06 9.26
N ILE A 220 16.85 7.56 8.12
CA ILE A 220 16.91 6.85 6.84
C ILE A 220 18.27 7.19 6.21
N ARG A 221 19.22 6.26 6.27
CA ARG A 221 20.59 6.47 5.81
C ARG A 221 20.92 5.49 4.71
N ARG A 222 21.61 5.97 3.67
CA ARG A 222 22.43 5.14 2.79
C ARG A 222 23.64 4.67 3.63
N SER A 223 23.82 3.37 3.85
CA SER A 223 25.02 2.87 4.50
C SER A 223 26.25 3.30 3.68
N ASN A 224 27.31 3.76 4.34
CA ASN A 224 28.55 4.20 3.71
C ASN A 224 29.37 3.02 3.15
N ASN A 225 28.77 2.16 2.34
CA ASN A 225 29.53 1.26 1.48
C ASN A 225 29.99 2.08 0.28
N THR A 226 31.13 2.71 0.46
CA THR A 226 31.93 3.37 -0.58
C THR A 226 32.17 2.41 -1.73
N HIS A 227 31.47 2.61 -2.84
CA HIS A 227 32.03 2.33 -4.15
C HIS A 227 32.20 3.68 -4.85
N SER A 228 33.39 4.23 -4.63
CA SER A 228 34.12 5.05 -5.59
C SER A 228 34.27 4.31 -6.92
#